data_AF-A0A2H0LN51-F1
#
_entry.id   AF-A0A2H0LN51-F1
#
_cell.length_a   1.000
_cell.length_b   1.000
_cell.length_c   1.000
_cell.angle_alpha   90.00
_cell.angle_beta   90.00
_cell.angle_gamma   90.00
#
_symmetry.space_group_name_H-M   'P 1'
#
loop_
_entity.id
_entity.type
_entity.pdbx_description
1 polymer ?
#
loop_
_entity_poly.entity_id
_entity_poly.type
_entity_poly.pdbx_seq_one_letter_code
_entity_poly.pdbx_strand_id
1 'polypeptide(L)'
;MINFESQYFQKLAFQGEQIGQFLKSALHDLKIAESSDIPDVIFKFSYDALIKLGIALIAKKGRKVRSTAGHHVKILEKLSQLLKDEDILVLGNKMRQERNLNLYDGGFFVGEKDSLEYLRFVKSVFKKSEI
;
A
#
# COMPACT_ATOMS: atom_id res chain seq x y z
N MET A 1 -9.42 -2.26 -19.75
CA MET A 1 -9.79 -3.23 -18.69
C MET A 1 -8.52 -3.59 -17.93
N ILE A 2 -8.52 -3.58 -16.60
CA ILE A 2 -7.33 -3.91 -15.80
C ILE A 2 -7.06 -5.41 -15.90
N ASN A 3 -5.87 -5.79 -16.36
CA ASN A 3 -5.44 -7.19 -16.39
C ASN A 3 -5.00 -7.62 -14.98
N PHE A 4 -5.43 -8.80 -14.53
CA PHE A 4 -5.00 -9.41 -13.28
C PHE A 4 -4.35 -10.76 -13.57
N GLU A 5 -3.02 -10.78 -13.52
CA GLU A 5 -2.18 -11.94 -13.86
C GLU A 5 -2.40 -13.07 -12.85
N SER A 6 -2.68 -14.29 -13.33
CA SER A 6 -3.04 -15.45 -12.49
C SER A 6 -1.94 -15.88 -11.49
N GLN A 7 -0.68 -15.59 -11.82
CA GLN A 7 0.48 -15.80 -10.95
C GLN A 7 0.39 -14.99 -9.65
N TYR A 8 -0.25 -13.82 -9.69
CA TYR A 8 -0.32 -12.87 -8.57
C TYR A 8 -1.73 -12.70 -8.02
N PHE A 9 -2.75 -13.04 -8.81
CA PHE A 9 -4.15 -12.82 -8.45
C PHE A 9 -5.00 -14.05 -8.69
N GLN A 10 -5.91 -14.30 -7.77
CA GLN A 10 -6.93 -15.33 -7.87
C GLN A 10 -8.31 -14.68 -7.94
N LYS A 11 -9.22 -15.21 -8.75
CA LYS A 11 -10.64 -14.82 -8.69
C LYS A 11 -11.22 -15.29 -7.36
N LEU A 12 -11.72 -14.36 -6.56
CA LEU A 12 -12.40 -14.64 -5.31
C LEU A 12 -13.36 -13.48 -5.01
N ALA A 13 -14.64 -13.79 -4.85
CA ALA A 13 -15.62 -12.81 -4.38
C ALA A 13 -15.50 -12.68 -2.86
N PHE A 14 -15.32 -11.46 -2.39
CA PHE A 14 -15.32 -11.13 -0.96
C PHE A 14 -16.69 -10.60 -0.57
N GLN A 15 -17.12 -10.91 0.65
CA GLN A 15 -18.29 -10.27 1.23
C GLN A 15 -18.00 -8.81 1.55
N GLY A 16 -19.02 -7.95 1.54
CA GLY A 16 -18.88 -6.52 1.83
C GLY A 16 -18.24 -6.26 3.20
N GLU A 17 -18.57 -7.08 4.21
CA GLU A 17 -17.98 -7.00 5.54
C GLU A 17 -16.46 -7.26 5.53
N GLN A 18 -16.00 -8.29 4.80
CA GLN A 18 -14.57 -8.60 4.67
C GLN A 18 -13.80 -7.46 3.98
N ILE A 19 -14.39 -6.85 2.95
CA ILE A 19 -13.82 -5.66 2.30
C ILE A 19 -13.73 -4.50 3.31
N GLY A 20 -14.78 -4.29 4.12
CA GLY A 20 -14.78 -3.30 5.19
C GLY A 20 -13.68 -3.53 6.23
N GLN A 21 -13.42 -4.79 6.59
CA GLN A 21 -12.32 -5.15 7.51
C GLN A 21 -10.94 -4.83 6.91
N PHE A 22 -10.72 -5.07 5.61
CA PHE A 22 -9.47 -4.68 4.94
C PHE A 22 -9.27 -3.16 4.94
N LEU A 23 -10.31 -2.39 4.64
CA LEU A 23 -10.27 -0.93 4.67
C LEU A 23 -9.99 -0.41 6.09
N LYS A 24 -10.66 -0.98 7.11
CA LYS A 24 -10.42 -0.62 8.51
C LYS A 24 -8.98 -0.89 8.93
N SER A 25 -8.39 -1.99 8.48
CA SER A 25 -6.97 -2.31 8.72
C SER A 25 -6.03 -1.31 8.04
N ALA A 26 -6.33 -0.91 6.80
CA ALA A 26 -5.54 0.11 6.09
C ALA A 26 -5.61 1.49 6.77
N LEU A 27 -6.80 1.92 7.18
CA LEU A 27 -7.03 3.18 7.92
C LEU A 27 -6.38 3.17 9.30
N HIS A 28 -6.35 2.02 9.97
CA HIS A 28 -5.69 1.88 11.26
C HIS A 28 -4.19 2.15 11.16
N ASP A 29 -3.51 1.56 10.17
CA ASP A 29 -2.09 1.82 9.94
C ASP A 29 -1.83 3.27 9.58
N LEU A 30 -2.66 3.87 8.72
CA LEU A 30 -2.55 5.29 8.38
C LEU A 30 -2.63 6.16 9.65
N LYS A 31 -3.57 5.86 10.55
CA LYS A 31 -3.72 6.58 11.81
C LYS A 31 -2.49 6.44 12.72
N ILE A 32 -1.85 5.27 12.76
CA ILE A 32 -0.61 5.08 13.51
C ILE A 32 0.50 5.96 12.93
N ALA A 33 0.65 5.99 11.61
CA ALA A 33 1.62 6.85 10.94
C ALA A 33 1.35 8.34 11.21
N GLU A 34 0.09 8.76 11.21
CA GLU A 34 -0.31 10.16 11.50
C GLU A 34 -0.07 10.57 12.97
N SER A 35 -0.08 9.61 13.89
CA SER A 35 0.02 9.89 15.33
C SER A 35 1.45 9.76 15.86
N SER A 36 2.42 9.42 15.01
CA SER A 36 3.81 9.19 15.41
C SER A 36 4.70 10.37 15.02
N ASP A 37 5.71 10.62 15.84
CA ASP A 37 6.83 11.53 15.62
C ASP A 37 8.13 10.80 15.28
N ILE A 38 8.12 9.46 15.25
CA ILE A 38 9.28 8.63 14.96
C ILE A 38 9.33 8.34 13.45
N PRO A 39 10.34 8.82 12.69
CA PRO A 39 10.38 8.70 11.23
C PRO A 39 10.20 7.27 10.70
N ASP A 40 10.82 6.28 11.34
CA ASP A 40 10.71 4.88 10.94
C ASP A 40 9.30 4.32 11.14
N VAL A 41 8.61 4.76 12.20
CA VAL A 41 7.22 4.38 12.47
C VAL A 41 6.31 5.02 11.42
N ILE A 42 6.49 6.30 11.15
CA ILE A 42 5.76 7.03 10.10
C ILE A 42 5.92 6.30 8.76
N PHE A 43 7.15 6.01 8.35
CA PHE A 43 7.44 5.33 7.09
C PHE A 43 6.82 3.93 7.03
N LYS A 44 7.07 3.09 8.04
CA LYS A 44 6.59 1.71 8.08
C LYS A 44 5.08 1.65 7.95
N PHE A 45 4.38 2.40 8.79
CA PHE A 45 2.92 2.37 8.80
C PHE A 45 2.31 3.08 7.59
N SER A 46 2.99 4.08 7.00
CA SER A 46 2.57 4.65 5.72
C SER A 46 2.65 3.62 4.59
N TYR A 47 3.75 2.86 4.52
CA TYR A 47 3.90 1.80 3.51
C TYR A 47 2.88 0.67 3.69
N ASP A 48 2.71 0.20 4.93
CA ASP A 48 1.75 -0.87 5.22
C ASP A 48 0.31 -0.43 4.92
N ALA A 49 -0.06 0.81 5.25
CA ALA A 49 -1.35 1.40 4.89
C ALA A 49 -1.58 1.42 3.37
N LEU A 50 -0.58 1.82 2.59
CA LEU A 50 -0.64 1.84 1.12
C LEU A 50 -0.89 0.45 0.53
N ILE A 51 -0.15 -0.56 1.01
CA ILE A 51 -0.29 -1.94 0.55
C ILE A 51 -1.66 -2.52 0.94
N LYS A 52 -2.11 -2.29 2.18
CA LYS A 52 -3.43 -2.74 2.65
C LYS A 52 -4.58 -2.07 1.90
N LEU A 53 -4.46 -0.78 1.58
CA LEU A 53 -5.41 -0.08 0.71
C LEU A 53 -5.49 -0.74 -0.67
N GLY A 54 -4.34 -1.02 -1.28
CA GLY A 54 -4.26 -1.75 -2.54
C GLY A 54 -4.98 -3.11 -2.49
N ILE A 55 -4.73 -3.90 -1.44
CA ILE A 55 -5.42 -5.18 -1.23
C ILE A 55 -6.93 -4.99 -1.14
N ALA A 56 -7.40 -3.99 -0.39
CA ALA A 56 -8.83 -3.71 -0.22
C ALA A 56 -9.51 -3.33 -1.54
N LEU A 57 -8.90 -2.45 -2.34
CA LEU A 57 -9.47 -2.04 -3.64
C LEU A 57 -9.41 -3.15 -4.69
N ILE A 58 -8.38 -4.00 -4.66
CA ILE A 58 -8.28 -5.19 -5.50
C ILE A 58 -9.36 -6.21 -5.11
N ALA A 59 -9.60 -6.40 -3.81
CA ALA A 59 -10.69 -7.25 -3.28
C ALA A 59 -12.07 -6.74 -3.74
N LYS A 60 -12.30 -5.42 -3.75
CA LYS A 60 -13.52 -4.80 -4.33
C LYS A 60 -13.75 -5.17 -5.81
N LYS A 61 -12.70 -5.55 -6.55
CA LYS A 61 -12.81 -6.03 -7.95
C LYS A 61 -12.93 -7.56 -8.06
N GLY A 62 -13.18 -8.27 -6.96
CA GLY A 62 -13.35 -9.72 -6.95
C GLY A 62 -12.04 -10.49 -7.14
N ARG A 63 -10.92 -9.94 -6.66
CA ARG A 63 -9.58 -10.51 -6.80
C ARG A 63 -8.89 -10.63 -5.45
N LYS A 64 -8.29 -11.79 -5.19
CA LYS A 64 -7.41 -12.04 -4.04
C LYS A 64 -5.97 -11.97 -4.48
N VAL A 65 -5.14 -11.22 -3.76
CA VAL A 65 -3.69 -11.20 -3.98
C VAL A 65 -3.06 -12.49 -3.45
N ARG A 66 -2.16 -13.08 -4.22
CA ARG A 66 -1.33 -14.22 -3.82
C ARG A 66 -0.04 -13.68 -3.18
N SER A 67 0.38 -14.28 -2.06
CA SER A 67 1.62 -13.92 -1.36
C SER A 67 2.84 -14.56 -2.02
N THR A 68 3.10 -14.20 -3.28
CA THR A 68 4.24 -14.70 -4.08
C THR A 68 5.32 -13.62 -4.22
N ALA A 69 6.55 -14.00 -4.61
CA ALA A 69 7.63 -13.03 -4.80
C ALA A 69 7.22 -11.91 -5.77
N GLY A 70 7.40 -10.64 -5.38
CA GLY A 70 7.02 -9.48 -6.18
C GLY A 70 5.56 -9.03 -6.05
N HIS A 71 4.74 -9.67 -5.21
CA HIS A 71 3.31 -9.31 -5.08
C HIS A 71 3.08 -7.84 -4.67
N HIS A 72 3.95 -7.22 -3.86
CA HIS A 72 3.83 -5.78 -3.53
C HIS A 72 3.92 -4.89 -4.78
N VAL A 73 4.83 -5.19 -5.70
CA VAL A 73 4.93 -4.45 -6.98
C VAL A 73 3.62 -4.56 -7.74
N LYS A 74 3.03 -5.76 -7.78
CA LYS A 74 1.75 -5.98 -8.45
C LYS A 74 0.59 -5.30 -7.75
N ILE A 75 0.58 -5.23 -6.42
CA ILE A 75 -0.41 -4.44 -5.67
C ILE A 75 -0.31 -2.97 -6.08
N LEU A 76 0.90 -2.40 -6.12
CA LEU A 76 1.13 -1.01 -6.51
C LEU A 76 0.73 -0.73 -7.96
N GLU A 77 1.07 -1.63 -8.89
CA GLU A 77 0.64 -1.54 -10.30
C GLU A 77 -0.88 -1.49 -10.41
N LYS A 78 -1.61 -2.39 -9.73
CA LYS A 78 -3.08 -2.39 -9.81
C LYS A 78 -3.68 -1.21 -9.07
N LEU A 79 -3.11 -0.78 -7.95
CA LEU A 79 -3.58 0.41 -7.23
C LEU A 79 -3.43 1.67 -8.10
N SER A 80 -2.28 1.84 -8.75
CA SER A 80 -2.03 2.90 -9.74
C SER A 80 -3.06 2.88 -10.87
N GLN A 81 -3.34 1.71 -11.46
CA GLN A 81 -4.34 1.57 -12.53
C GLN A 81 -5.78 1.81 -12.05
N LEU A 82 -6.11 1.38 -10.83
CA LEU A 82 -7.45 1.56 -10.23
C LEU A 82 -7.75 3.04 -9.94
N LEU A 83 -6.74 3.78 -9.47
CA LEU A 83 -6.85 5.20 -9.11
C LEU A 83 -6.41 6.14 -10.24
N LYS A 84 -5.96 5.60 -11.38
CA LYS A 84 -5.45 6.34 -12.55
C LYS A 84 -4.36 7.33 -12.18
N ASP A 85 -3.40 6.87 -11.40
CA ASP A 85 -2.33 7.68 -10.84
C ASP A 85 -1.00 6.93 -10.91
N GLU A 86 -0.13 7.34 -11.84
CA GLU A 86 1.17 6.70 -12.09
C GLU A 86 2.16 6.95 -10.95
N ASP A 87 2.02 8.05 -10.21
CA ASP A 87 2.87 8.37 -9.06
C ASP A 87 2.79 7.29 -7.98
N ILE A 88 1.65 6.57 -7.90
CA ILE A 88 1.48 5.45 -6.98
C ILE A 88 2.50 4.34 -7.26
N LEU A 89 2.72 4.02 -8.53
CA LEU A 89 3.67 2.98 -8.91
C LEU A 89 5.10 3.46 -8.67
N VAL A 90 5.40 4.72 -8.97
CA VAL A 90 6.74 5.30 -8.83
C VAL A 90 7.12 5.42 -7.35
N LEU A 91 6.36 6.20 -6.58
CA LEU A 91 6.63 6.45 -5.16
C LEU A 91 6.44 5.20 -4.31
N GLY A 92 5.42 4.38 -4.60
CA GLY A 92 5.22 3.12 -3.91
C GLY A 92 6.38 2.13 -4.11
N ASN A 93 6.98 2.09 -5.31
CA ASN A 93 8.17 1.27 -5.54
C ASN A 93 9.40 1.83 -4.83
N LYS A 94 9.55 3.16 -4.76
CA LYS A 94 10.60 3.79 -3.96
C LYS A 94 10.49 3.38 -2.49
N MET A 95 9.30 3.48 -1.90
CA MET A 95 9.03 3.03 -0.53
C MET A 95 9.34 1.53 -0.36
N ARG A 96 8.96 0.68 -1.32
CA ARG A 96 9.28 -0.76 -1.28
C ARG A 96 10.79 -1.01 -1.28
N GLN A 97 11.54 -0.30 -2.10
CA GLN A 97 12.99 -0.44 -2.19
C GLN A 97 13.65 0.00 -0.88
N GLU A 98 13.29 1.16 -0.34
CA GLU A 98 13.79 1.64 0.96
C GLU A 98 13.45 0.68 2.09
N ARG A 99 12.22 0.16 2.13
CA ARG A 99 11.81 -0.86 3.11
C ARG A 99 12.67 -2.12 3.00
N ASN A 100 13.04 -2.54 1.79
CA ASN A 100 13.91 -3.69 1.59
C ASN A 100 15.34 -3.40 2.03
N LEU A 101 15.91 -2.24 1.68
CA LEU A 101 17.23 -1.81 2.15
C LEU A 101 17.27 -1.79 3.69
N ASN A 102 16.25 -1.24 4.33
CA ASN A 102 16.17 -1.19 5.79
C ASN A 102 16.07 -2.58 6.44
N LEU A 103 15.44 -3.54 5.75
CA LEU A 103 15.28 -4.90 6.28
C LEU A 103 16.54 -5.76 6.09
N TYR A 104 17.23 -5.64 4.96
CA TYR A 104 18.28 -6.57 4.56
C TYR A 104 19.70 -6.01 4.71
N ASP A 105 19.86 -4.69 4.58
CA ASP A 105 21.18 -4.04 4.53
C ASP A 105 21.51 -3.28 5.83
N GLY A 106 20.74 -3.51 6.91
CA GLY A 106 20.96 -2.91 8.23
C GLY A 106 20.72 -1.40 8.28
N GLY A 107 20.12 -0.81 7.24
CA GLY A 107 19.78 0.61 7.16
C GLY A 107 18.70 0.98 8.17
N PHE A 108 19.06 1.70 9.22
CA PHE A 108 18.14 2.06 10.29
C PHE A 108 17.63 3.50 10.20
N PHE A 109 17.52 4.10 8.99
CA PHE A 109 17.18 5.52 8.95
C PHE A 109 16.41 5.92 7.70
N VAL A 110 15.10 6.14 7.85
CA VAL A 110 14.36 7.03 6.94
C VAL A 110 14.44 8.45 7.53
N GLY A 111 14.92 9.40 6.72
CA GLY A 111 15.00 10.80 7.18
C GLY A 111 13.62 11.34 7.53
N GLU A 112 13.55 12.25 8.52
CA GLU A 112 12.29 12.88 8.95
C GLU A 112 11.53 13.47 7.75
N LYS A 113 12.23 14.22 6.90
CA LYS A 113 11.66 14.81 5.68
C LYS A 113 11.03 13.75 4.76
N ASP A 114 11.76 12.68 4.47
CA ASP A 114 11.27 11.61 3.59
C ASP A 114 10.07 10.90 4.19
N SER A 115 10.10 10.60 5.50
CA SER A 115 8.98 9.95 6.20
C SER A 115 7.69 10.78 6.13
N LEU A 116 7.80 12.11 6.28
CA LEU A 116 6.66 13.03 6.19
C LEU A 116 6.17 13.19 4.74
N GLU A 117 7.08 13.19 3.76
CA GLU A 117 6.71 13.19 2.34
C GLU A 117 5.94 11.91 1.96
N TYR A 118 6.40 10.75 2.42
CA TYR A 118 5.68 9.49 2.22
C TYR A 118 4.30 9.49 2.89
N LEU A 119 4.20 9.97 4.14
CA LEU A 119 2.91 10.08 4.81
C LEU A 119 1.94 10.98 4.02
N ARG A 120 2.40 12.16 3.56
CA ARG A 120 1.58 13.06 2.73
C ARG A 120 1.13 12.40 1.44
N PHE A 121 2.04 11.71 0.76
CA PHE A 121 1.74 10.95 -0.44
C PHE A 121 0.66 9.89 -0.15
N VAL A 122 0.83 9.05 0.86
CA VAL A 122 -0.14 8.00 1.20
C VAL A 122 -1.51 8.59 1.56
N LYS A 123 -1.56 9.68 2.34
CA LYS A 123 -2.81 10.41 2.62
C LYS A 123 -3.51 10.87 1.35
N SER A 124 -2.75 11.34 0.35
CA SER A 124 -3.32 11.73 -0.94
C SER A 124 -3.93 10.55 -1.69
N VAL A 125 -3.31 9.37 -1.62
CA VAL A 125 -3.84 8.12 -2.22
C VAL A 125 -5.14 7.69 -1.56
N PHE A 126 -5.21 7.73 -0.22
CA PHE A 126 -6.44 7.45 0.53
C PHE A 126 -7.57 8.40 0.12
N LYS A 127 -7.28 9.71 0.01
CA LYS A 127 -8.25 10.71 -0.45
C LYS A 127 -8.77 10.42 -1.85
N LYS A 128 -7.89 10.00 -2.77
CA LYS A 128 -8.27 9.61 -4.16
C LYS A 128 -9.11 8.34 -4.22
N SER A 129 -9.02 7.46 -3.22
CA SER A 129 -9.77 6.21 -3.20
C SER A 129 -11.22 6.32 -2.74
N GLU A 130 -11.69 7.54 -2.38
CA GLU A 130 -13.08 7.84 -2.01
C GLU A 130 -13.66 6.88 -0.95
N ILE A 131 -12.82 6.50 0.01
CA ILE A 131 -13.17 5.66 1.17
C ILE A 131 -13.29 6.48 2.45
#